data_AF-A0A229T4B7-F1
#
_entry.id   AF-A0A229T4B7-F1
#
_cell.length_a   1.000
_cell.length_b   1.000
_cell.length_c   1.000
_cell.angle_alpha   90.00
_cell.angle_beta   90.00
_cell.angle_gamma   90.00
#
_symmetry.space_group_name_H-M   'P 1'
#
loop_
_entity.id
_entity.type
_entity.pdbx_description
1 polymer ?
#
loop_
_entity_poly.entity_id
_entity_poly.type
_entity_poly.pdbx_seq_one_letter_code
_entity_poly.pdbx_strand_id
1 'polypeptide(L)'
;MSGHRTLFRTVVTAALLVLAVGGTPPSAGAATAPKTGTAAAGTPSAGCGKNPTLTSGKRTIQSNGKSRDFILKIPDTYDNSTPHRLAFGYHWLGGTAEQVASGGSDGYAWAYYGMQSQSGNTTIFVAPQGISNGWGNSGGEDVTFTDDMIRLIENDLCVDTTQLFSIGFSYGGAMSYALACARATVFRAVVAIAAPGAISGCSGGTQPIAYMGIHGVSDNISAGRGLRDTFVRNNGCTPQNAPEPAPGSKTHYLTVYSGCRTGYPVVWAPFDGGHQQGPVDGCTGCESGARSWDKAEIWKFFSQFGGSDPNPPTSPVQVGVNYSLVAAHSGKSADINGASTAAGATLIQWSSHNAANQQFDFLASADGYYRIRARHSGLVLQVASSASGADITQQPDTDATTQQWKVTDQGGGAVTLVNRASGLAMDVWGASTADGARISQYAPSGNTNQRFQLQRA
;
A
#
# COMPACT_ATOMS: atom_id res chain seq x y z
N MET A 1 -64.75 -4.38 57.06
CA MET A 1 -63.60 -3.69 56.46
C MET A 1 -63.44 -4.28 55.06
N SER A 2 -64.13 -3.78 54.03
CA SER A 2 -63.84 -2.55 53.24
C SER A 2 -62.55 -2.69 52.43
N GLY A 3 -62.51 -2.67 51.09
CA GLY A 3 -63.55 -2.61 50.04
C GLY A 3 -62.95 -3.11 48.69
N HIS A 4 -63.66 -3.77 47.77
CA HIS A 4 -64.56 -3.17 46.74
C HIS A 4 -63.85 -2.13 45.84
N ARG A 5 -63.89 -2.14 44.49
CA ARG A 5 -64.57 -2.95 43.43
C ARG A 5 -63.72 -2.85 42.14
N THR A 6 -63.49 -3.88 41.33
CA THR A 6 -64.34 -4.42 40.22
C THR A 6 -64.63 -3.46 39.06
N LEU A 7 -64.24 -3.85 37.82
CA LEU A 7 -64.86 -3.63 36.48
C LEU A 7 -63.76 -3.86 35.41
N PHE A 8 -63.68 -4.89 34.56
CA PHE A 8 -64.64 -5.78 33.86
C PHE A 8 -65.35 -5.16 32.65
N ARG A 9 -64.96 -5.61 31.42
CA ARG A 9 -65.79 -6.10 30.27
C ARG A 9 -65.01 -5.99 28.94
N THR A 10 -64.57 -7.09 28.29
CA THR A 10 -65.26 -8.04 27.37
C THR A 10 -65.77 -7.47 26.05
N VAL A 11 -65.51 -8.23 24.95
CA VAL A 11 -66.37 -8.59 23.78
C VAL A 11 -65.43 -9.04 22.64
N VAL A 12 -65.59 -10.15 21.90
CA VAL A 12 -66.39 -11.40 21.98
C VAL A 12 -65.62 -12.51 21.22
N THR A 13 -65.90 -13.81 21.45
CA THR A 13 -65.40 -14.93 20.62
C THR A 13 -66.53 -15.70 19.92
N ALA A 14 -66.16 -16.36 18.81
CA ALA A 14 -66.85 -17.46 18.09
C ALA A 14 -68.06 -17.14 17.18
N ALA A 15 -67.93 -17.50 15.89
CA ALA A 15 -68.85 -18.40 15.20
C ALA A 15 -68.24 -18.94 13.87
N LEU A 16 -68.38 -20.26 13.65
CA LEU A 16 -68.52 -21.06 12.40
C LEU A 16 -68.06 -20.44 11.05
N LEU A 17 -67.45 -21.15 10.10
CA LEU A 17 -67.79 -22.49 9.60
C LEU A 17 -66.69 -22.98 8.63
N VAL A 18 -66.28 -24.25 8.67
CA VAL A 18 -65.42 -24.85 7.62
C VAL A 18 -66.29 -25.39 6.49
N LEU A 19 -66.23 -24.74 5.33
CA LEU A 19 -66.70 -25.31 4.06
C LEU A 19 -65.52 -25.41 3.11
N ALA A 20 -65.06 -26.63 2.87
CA ALA A 20 -64.03 -26.90 1.88
C ALA A 20 -64.64 -26.87 0.46
N VAL A 21 -64.19 -25.93 -0.37
CA VAL A 21 -64.37 -25.98 -1.82
C VAL A 21 -63.01 -25.71 -2.45
N GLY A 22 -62.58 -26.60 -3.34
CA GLY A 22 -61.27 -26.51 -3.97
C GLY A 22 -61.16 -25.31 -4.91
N GLY A 23 -60.08 -24.54 -4.75
CA GLY A 23 -59.68 -23.47 -5.65
C GLY A 23 -58.23 -23.13 -5.39
N THR A 24 -57.37 -23.26 -6.41
CA THR A 24 -55.95 -22.91 -6.32
C THR A 24 -55.78 -21.42 -6.06
N PRO A 25 -55.15 -21.00 -4.94
CA PRO A 25 -54.87 -19.58 -4.72
C PRO A 25 -53.80 -19.09 -5.72
N PRO A 26 -53.90 -17.83 -6.19
CA PRO A 26 -52.96 -17.29 -7.16
C PRO A 26 -51.56 -17.09 -6.54
N SER A 27 -50.55 -17.06 -7.41
CA SER A 27 -49.15 -16.82 -7.06
C SER A 27 -48.97 -15.46 -6.37
N ALA A 28 -48.87 -15.47 -5.04
CA ALA A 28 -48.33 -14.33 -4.31
C ALA A 28 -46.83 -14.23 -4.65
N GLY A 29 -46.47 -13.20 -5.42
CA GLY A 29 -45.08 -12.97 -5.81
C GLY A 29 -44.20 -12.85 -4.56
N ALA A 30 -43.15 -13.67 -4.49
CA ALA A 30 -42.17 -13.56 -3.42
C ALA A 30 -41.56 -12.17 -3.46
N ALA A 31 -41.85 -11.35 -2.45
CA ALA A 31 -41.17 -10.09 -2.23
C ALA A 31 -39.69 -10.42 -1.97
N THR A 32 -38.87 -10.26 -3.01
CA THR A 32 -37.42 -10.48 -2.93
C THR A 32 -36.87 -9.62 -1.82
N ALA A 33 -36.30 -10.27 -0.79
CA ALA A 33 -35.47 -9.57 0.18
C ALA A 33 -34.43 -8.72 -0.58
N PRO A 34 -34.14 -7.48 -0.13
CA PRO A 34 -33.12 -6.67 -0.77
C PRO A 34 -31.83 -7.47 -0.82
N LYS A 35 -31.27 -7.66 -2.02
CA LYS A 35 -29.96 -8.29 -2.15
C LYS A 35 -28.97 -7.48 -1.31
N THR A 36 -28.43 -8.10 -0.27
CA THR A 36 -27.32 -7.53 0.51
C THR A 36 -26.26 -7.08 -0.47
N GLY A 37 -25.82 -5.82 -0.33
CA GLY A 37 -25.06 -5.13 -1.36
C GLY A 37 -23.88 -5.94 -1.86
N THR A 38 -23.68 -5.93 -3.19
CA THR A 38 -22.43 -6.36 -3.80
C THR A 38 -21.28 -5.68 -3.07
N ALA A 39 -20.37 -6.47 -2.48
CA ALA A 39 -19.07 -5.95 -2.07
C ALA A 39 -18.47 -5.23 -3.27
N ALA A 40 -18.07 -3.98 -3.08
CA ALA A 40 -17.49 -3.19 -4.16
C ALA A 40 -16.25 -3.91 -4.70
N ALA A 41 -16.16 -4.03 -6.02
CA ALA A 41 -15.01 -4.64 -6.68
C ALA A 41 -13.74 -3.85 -6.34
N GLY A 42 -12.64 -4.57 -6.10
CA GLY A 42 -11.32 -3.98 -5.87
C GLY A 42 -10.86 -3.11 -7.04
N THR A 43 -9.85 -2.26 -6.81
CA THR A 43 -9.35 -1.38 -7.89
C THR A 43 -8.49 -2.21 -8.84
N PRO A 44 -8.90 -2.42 -10.10
CA PRO A 44 -8.19 -3.29 -11.03
C PRO A 44 -6.83 -2.68 -11.44
N SER A 45 -5.81 -3.53 -11.49
CA SER A 45 -4.52 -3.21 -12.10
C SER A 45 -4.60 -3.13 -13.63
N ALA A 46 -3.52 -2.65 -14.25
CA ALA A 46 -3.40 -2.61 -15.71
C ALA A 46 -3.37 -4.00 -16.37
N GLY A 47 -3.16 -5.07 -15.61
CA GLY A 47 -3.19 -6.47 -16.05
C GLY A 47 -4.60 -7.06 -16.17
N CYS A 48 -5.61 -6.44 -15.56
CA CYS A 48 -6.99 -6.92 -15.66
C CYS A 48 -7.50 -6.93 -17.12
N GLY A 49 -8.20 -8.00 -17.49
CA GLY A 49 -8.69 -8.29 -18.83
C GLY A 49 -7.63 -8.80 -19.82
N LYS A 50 -6.34 -8.84 -19.47
CA LYS A 50 -5.28 -9.38 -20.34
C LYS A 50 -5.14 -10.89 -20.17
N ASN A 51 -4.64 -11.57 -21.20
CA ASN A 51 -4.12 -12.92 -21.07
C ASN A 51 -2.74 -12.85 -20.38
N PRO A 52 -2.55 -13.47 -19.21
CA PRO A 52 -1.26 -13.47 -18.52
C PRO A 52 -0.12 -14.06 -19.34
N THR A 53 1.07 -13.49 -19.19
CA THR A 53 2.33 -14.09 -19.62
C THR A 53 3.14 -14.63 -18.43
N LEU A 54 2.93 -14.09 -17.23
CA LEU A 54 3.46 -14.62 -15.99
C LEU A 54 2.77 -15.93 -15.61
N THR A 55 3.56 -16.85 -15.07
CA THR A 55 3.11 -18.15 -14.57
C THR A 55 3.72 -18.42 -13.19
N SER A 56 3.08 -19.26 -12.38
CA SER A 56 3.64 -19.70 -11.09
C SER A 56 5.03 -20.33 -11.25
N GLY A 57 5.87 -20.23 -10.21
CA GLY A 57 7.24 -20.72 -10.20
C GLY A 57 8.29 -19.60 -10.09
N LYS A 58 9.56 -19.96 -10.29
CA LYS A 58 10.68 -19.02 -10.23
C LYS A 58 10.67 -18.05 -11.42
N ARG A 59 10.91 -16.78 -11.13
CA ARG A 59 10.97 -15.65 -12.07
C ARG A 59 12.22 -14.83 -11.82
N THR A 60 12.68 -14.15 -12.86
CA THR A 60 13.86 -13.28 -12.83
C THR A 60 13.48 -11.95 -13.48
N ILE A 61 13.92 -10.85 -12.89
CA ILE A 61 13.67 -9.47 -13.34
C ILE A 61 14.97 -8.66 -13.27
N GLN A 62 15.13 -7.67 -14.14
CA GLN A 62 16.18 -6.66 -14.00
C GLN A 62 15.69 -5.55 -13.06
N SER A 63 16.41 -5.32 -11.97
CA SER A 63 16.11 -4.30 -10.96
C SER A 63 17.41 -3.60 -10.57
N ASN A 64 17.45 -2.27 -10.67
CA ASN A 64 18.63 -1.45 -10.37
C ASN A 64 19.93 -1.96 -11.03
N GLY A 65 19.87 -2.33 -12.32
CA GLY A 65 21.00 -2.86 -13.09
C GLY A 65 21.46 -4.28 -12.70
N LYS A 66 20.72 -4.98 -11.83
CA LYS A 66 21.03 -6.35 -11.38
C LYS A 66 19.92 -7.32 -11.79
N SER A 67 20.32 -8.54 -12.15
CA SER A 67 19.40 -9.66 -12.27
C SER A 67 18.97 -10.09 -10.87
N ARG A 68 17.66 -10.09 -10.58
CA ARG A 68 17.07 -10.44 -9.28
C ARG A 68 16.02 -11.52 -9.46
N ASP A 69 15.97 -12.46 -8.53
CA ASP A 69 15.07 -13.61 -8.57
C ASP A 69 13.94 -13.51 -7.54
N PHE A 70 12.77 -14.04 -7.88
CA PHE A 70 11.65 -14.23 -6.97
C PHE A 70 10.85 -15.48 -7.34
N ILE A 71 10.03 -15.97 -6.43
CA ILE A 71 9.02 -17.00 -6.72
C ILE A 71 7.65 -16.34 -6.73
N LEU A 72 6.87 -16.65 -7.76
CA LEU A 72 5.49 -16.23 -7.93
C LEU A 72 4.58 -17.44 -7.72
N LYS A 73 3.51 -17.30 -6.93
CA LYS A 73 2.39 -18.25 -6.91
C LYS A 73 1.12 -17.49 -7.29
N ILE A 74 0.65 -17.76 -8.50
CA ILE A 74 -0.66 -17.36 -8.99
C ILE A 74 -1.70 -18.39 -8.48
N PRO A 75 -2.89 -17.97 -8.04
CA PRO A 75 -3.99 -18.87 -7.74
C PRO A 75 -4.27 -19.86 -8.87
N ASP A 76 -4.58 -21.12 -8.53
CA ASP A 76 -4.97 -22.11 -9.55
C ASP A 76 -6.37 -21.85 -10.11
N THR A 77 -7.13 -20.99 -9.42
CA THR A 77 -8.46 -20.44 -9.77
C THR A 77 -8.37 -18.99 -10.28
N TYR A 78 -7.19 -18.53 -10.72
CA TYR A 78 -6.98 -17.16 -11.16
C TYR A 78 -7.90 -16.78 -12.35
N ASP A 79 -8.52 -15.61 -12.23
CA ASP A 79 -9.42 -15.01 -13.22
C ASP A 79 -8.90 -13.61 -13.57
N ASN A 80 -8.64 -13.35 -14.85
CA ASN A 80 -8.13 -12.05 -15.29
C ASN A 80 -9.19 -10.94 -15.25
N SER A 81 -10.47 -11.25 -15.01
CA SER A 81 -11.55 -10.28 -14.85
C SER A 81 -11.84 -9.91 -13.38
N THR A 82 -11.30 -10.67 -12.41
CA THR A 82 -11.50 -10.45 -10.98
C THR A 82 -10.20 -9.98 -10.31
N PRO A 83 -10.13 -8.77 -9.73
CA PRO A 83 -8.94 -8.28 -9.04
C PRO A 83 -8.53 -9.16 -7.85
N HIS A 84 -7.32 -9.73 -7.91
CA HIS A 84 -6.76 -10.58 -6.87
C HIS A 84 -5.87 -9.80 -5.88
N ARG A 85 -5.89 -10.18 -4.60
CA ARG A 85 -4.93 -9.68 -3.61
C ARG A 85 -3.50 -10.04 -3.99
N LEU A 86 -2.52 -9.20 -3.61
CA LEU A 86 -1.10 -9.45 -3.82
C LEU A 86 -0.34 -9.41 -2.48
N ALA A 87 0.36 -10.47 -2.12
CA ALA A 87 1.05 -10.59 -0.83
C ALA A 87 2.51 -11.04 -0.97
N PHE A 88 3.42 -10.29 -0.34
CA PHE A 88 4.86 -10.54 -0.35
C PHE A 88 5.33 -11.19 0.96
N GLY A 89 6.16 -12.24 0.86
CA GLY A 89 6.82 -12.91 1.97
C GLY A 89 8.35 -12.78 1.89
N TYR A 90 8.97 -12.04 2.82
CA TYR A 90 10.41 -11.79 2.86
C TYR A 90 11.12 -12.74 3.85
N HIS A 91 12.10 -13.48 3.36
CA HIS A 91 12.85 -14.46 4.17
C HIS A 91 13.78 -13.80 5.21
N TRP A 92 14.21 -14.57 6.21
CA TRP A 92 15.19 -14.16 7.23
C TRP A 92 16.64 -14.15 6.69
N LEU A 93 17.59 -13.66 7.48
CA LEU A 93 19.01 -13.68 7.12
C LEU A 93 19.50 -15.13 6.94
N GLY A 94 20.11 -15.43 5.79
CA GLY A 94 20.57 -16.76 5.42
C GLY A 94 19.48 -17.66 4.82
N GLY A 95 18.20 -17.31 4.96
CA GLY A 95 17.08 -18.02 4.34
C GLY A 95 16.93 -17.73 2.83
N THR A 96 15.95 -18.37 2.20
CA THR A 96 15.68 -18.22 0.75
C THR A 96 14.21 -18.00 0.41
N ALA A 97 13.96 -17.49 -0.80
CA ALA A 97 12.64 -17.42 -1.41
C ALA A 97 11.96 -18.79 -1.46
N GLU A 98 12.69 -19.85 -1.83
CA GLU A 98 12.17 -21.23 -1.86
C GLU A 98 11.66 -21.69 -0.48
N GLN A 99 12.34 -21.33 0.61
CA GLN A 99 11.89 -21.70 1.96
C GLN A 99 10.58 -21.00 2.34
N VAL A 100 10.43 -19.71 2.00
CA VAL A 100 9.17 -18.98 2.21
C VAL A 100 8.06 -19.55 1.32
N ALA A 101 8.31 -19.72 0.02
CA ALA A 101 7.31 -20.16 -0.94
C ALA A 101 6.85 -21.61 -0.75
N SER A 102 7.73 -22.48 -0.24
CA SER A 102 7.37 -23.87 0.09
C SER A 102 6.79 -24.04 1.51
N GLY A 103 7.08 -23.11 2.43
CA GLY A 103 6.82 -23.26 3.86
C GLY A 103 7.85 -24.15 4.58
N GLY A 104 8.95 -24.53 3.93
CA GLY A 104 9.99 -25.38 4.51
C GLY A 104 9.44 -26.74 4.95
N SER A 105 9.76 -27.14 6.19
CA SER A 105 9.36 -28.44 6.76
C SER A 105 7.86 -28.57 7.03
N ASP A 106 7.13 -27.47 7.28
CA ASP A 106 5.68 -27.47 7.47
C ASP A 106 4.91 -27.42 6.13
N GLY A 107 5.61 -27.24 5.00
CA GLY A 107 5.04 -27.31 3.65
C GLY A 107 3.91 -26.29 3.43
N TYR A 108 2.87 -26.71 2.70
CA TYR A 108 1.70 -25.87 2.38
C TYR A 108 1.04 -25.19 3.60
N ALA A 109 1.09 -25.80 4.78
CA ALA A 109 0.55 -25.22 6.00
C ALA A 109 1.30 -23.96 6.47
N TRP A 110 2.53 -23.75 5.98
CA TRP A 110 3.37 -22.60 6.28
C TRP A 110 3.86 -21.81 5.06
N ALA A 111 3.52 -22.23 3.85
CA ALA A 111 3.85 -21.51 2.62
C ALA A 111 3.40 -20.03 2.71
N TYR A 112 4.35 -19.12 2.48
CA TYR A 112 4.23 -17.68 2.67
C TYR A 112 3.75 -17.29 4.08
N TYR A 113 4.44 -17.76 5.13
CA TYR A 113 4.07 -17.55 6.54
C TYR A 113 2.64 -18.03 6.84
N GLY A 114 2.28 -19.18 6.27
CA GLY A 114 0.97 -19.81 6.36
C GLY A 114 -0.15 -19.12 5.55
N MET A 115 0.05 -17.90 5.04
CA MET A 115 -0.99 -17.13 4.35
C MET A 115 -1.61 -17.88 3.17
N GLN A 116 -0.83 -18.66 2.43
CA GLN A 116 -1.36 -19.42 1.28
C GLN A 116 -2.49 -20.37 1.72
N SER A 117 -2.29 -21.10 2.82
CA SER A 117 -3.29 -22.00 3.40
C SER A 117 -4.56 -21.28 3.86
N GLN A 118 -4.43 -20.05 4.38
CA GLN A 118 -5.55 -19.27 4.92
C GLN A 118 -6.34 -18.54 3.82
N SER A 119 -5.70 -18.22 2.70
CA SER A 119 -6.28 -17.40 1.62
C SER A 119 -7.40 -18.05 0.80
N GLY A 120 -7.67 -19.34 0.99
CA GLY A 120 -8.62 -20.08 0.15
C GLY A 120 -8.21 -20.17 -1.32
N ASN A 121 -6.92 -20.07 -1.64
CA ASN A 121 -6.37 -19.99 -3.00
C ASN A 121 -6.94 -18.81 -3.81
N THR A 122 -7.01 -17.61 -3.22
CA THR A 122 -7.55 -16.39 -3.88
C THR A 122 -6.51 -15.29 -4.11
N THR A 123 -5.29 -15.48 -3.63
CA THR A 123 -4.26 -14.42 -3.51
C THR A 123 -3.02 -14.78 -4.32
N ILE A 124 -2.48 -13.79 -5.03
CA ILE A 124 -1.19 -13.89 -5.71
C ILE A 124 -0.10 -13.69 -4.64
N PHE A 125 0.82 -14.64 -4.52
CA PHE A 125 1.91 -14.60 -3.56
C PHE A 125 3.26 -14.42 -4.24
N VAL A 126 4.15 -13.68 -3.58
CA VAL A 126 5.51 -13.42 -4.03
C VAL A 126 6.50 -13.71 -2.90
N ALA A 127 7.55 -14.48 -3.18
CA ALA A 127 8.70 -14.65 -2.29
C ALA A 127 9.95 -14.09 -2.98
N PRO A 128 10.40 -12.87 -2.64
CA PRO A 128 11.60 -12.28 -3.21
C PRO A 128 12.88 -12.93 -2.68
N GLN A 129 13.93 -13.03 -3.51
CA GLN A 129 15.26 -13.47 -3.08
C GLN A 129 16.17 -12.27 -2.77
N GLY A 130 16.64 -12.19 -1.53
CA GLY A 130 17.59 -11.19 -1.04
C GLY A 130 19.00 -11.43 -1.58
N ILE A 131 19.76 -10.35 -1.78
CA ILE A 131 21.17 -10.42 -2.19
C ILE A 131 21.97 -11.08 -1.07
N SER A 132 22.77 -12.10 -1.40
CA SER A 132 23.55 -12.88 -0.43
C SER A 132 22.69 -13.41 0.74
N ASN A 133 21.43 -13.79 0.45
CA ASN A 133 20.42 -14.22 1.42
C ASN A 133 20.14 -13.18 2.52
N GLY A 134 20.18 -11.89 2.21
CA GLY A 134 19.81 -10.81 3.13
C GLY A 134 19.17 -9.59 2.46
N TRP A 135 18.71 -8.67 3.30
CA TRP A 135 18.00 -7.43 2.92
C TRP A 135 18.84 -6.20 3.26
N GLY A 136 20.07 -6.18 2.73
CA GLY A 136 21.00 -5.06 2.96
C GLY A 136 20.45 -3.72 2.48
N ASN A 137 19.56 -3.74 1.48
CA ASN A 137 18.82 -2.60 0.96
C ASN A 137 19.71 -1.34 0.76
N SER A 138 20.93 -1.54 0.24
CA SER A 138 21.90 -0.47 0.06
C SER A 138 21.37 0.50 -0.99
N GLY A 139 21.32 1.80 -0.67
CA GLY A 139 20.70 2.81 -1.52
C GLY A 139 19.21 2.59 -1.83
N GLY A 140 18.50 1.71 -1.10
CA GLY A 140 17.11 1.38 -1.38
C GLY A 140 16.90 0.33 -2.49
N GLU A 141 17.92 -0.50 -2.78
CA GLU A 141 17.87 -1.47 -3.88
C GLU A 141 16.83 -2.60 -3.72
N ASP A 142 16.53 -3.04 -2.49
CA ASP A 142 15.54 -4.11 -2.24
C ASP A 142 14.11 -3.55 -2.19
N VAL A 143 13.95 -2.29 -1.77
CA VAL A 143 12.69 -1.55 -1.94
C VAL A 143 12.42 -1.30 -3.42
N THR A 144 13.45 -0.93 -4.19
CA THR A 144 13.34 -0.79 -5.66
C THR A 144 12.99 -2.12 -6.33
N PHE A 145 13.63 -3.21 -5.93
CA PHE A 145 13.28 -4.55 -6.41
C PHE A 145 11.82 -4.91 -6.12
N THR A 146 11.31 -4.51 -4.96
CA THR A 146 9.89 -4.65 -4.60
C THR A 146 8.99 -3.86 -5.55
N ASP A 147 9.27 -2.58 -5.81
CA ASP A 147 8.53 -1.77 -6.79
C ASP A 147 8.53 -2.41 -8.19
N ASP A 148 9.67 -2.95 -8.61
CA ASP A 148 9.87 -3.52 -9.94
C ASP A 148 9.09 -4.84 -10.09
N MET A 149 9.02 -5.68 -9.04
CA MET A 149 8.14 -6.85 -8.99
C MET A 149 6.65 -6.46 -9.02
N ILE A 150 6.23 -5.48 -8.20
CA ILE A 150 4.85 -4.97 -8.21
C ILE A 150 4.48 -4.51 -9.62
N ARG A 151 5.32 -3.68 -10.24
CA ARG A 151 5.08 -3.15 -11.60
C ARG A 151 5.04 -4.25 -12.66
N LEU A 152 5.89 -5.27 -12.56
CA LEU A 152 5.85 -6.43 -13.47
C LEU A 152 4.53 -7.20 -13.33
N ILE A 153 4.12 -7.47 -12.09
CA ILE A 153 2.93 -8.26 -11.76
C ILE A 153 1.65 -7.49 -12.12
N GLU A 154 1.50 -6.24 -11.72
CA GLU A 154 0.31 -5.41 -11.98
C GLU A 154 0.08 -5.08 -13.45
N ASN A 155 1.12 -5.15 -14.30
CA ASN A 155 0.96 -4.95 -15.75
C ASN A 155 0.48 -6.19 -16.50
N ASP A 156 0.62 -7.38 -15.92
CA ASP A 156 0.35 -8.68 -16.57
C ASP A 156 -0.81 -9.44 -15.92
N LEU A 157 -0.94 -9.36 -14.59
CA LEU A 157 -1.98 -10.01 -13.78
C LEU A 157 -3.00 -9.00 -13.26
N CYS A 158 -4.23 -9.47 -13.09
CA CYS A 158 -5.33 -8.73 -12.49
C CYS A 158 -5.18 -8.69 -10.96
N VAL A 159 -4.65 -7.59 -10.46
CA VAL A 159 -4.40 -7.33 -9.05
C VAL A 159 -5.39 -6.29 -8.55
N ASP A 160 -5.86 -6.43 -7.32
CA ASP A 160 -6.50 -5.35 -6.58
C ASP A 160 -5.41 -4.44 -6.01
N THR A 161 -5.19 -3.29 -6.64
CA THR A 161 -4.15 -2.32 -6.24
C THR A 161 -4.41 -1.68 -4.88
N THR A 162 -5.59 -1.90 -4.28
CA THR A 162 -5.92 -1.50 -2.91
C THR A 162 -5.55 -2.55 -1.86
N GLN A 163 -5.12 -3.77 -2.26
CA GLN A 163 -4.90 -4.91 -1.38
C GLN A 163 -3.54 -5.58 -1.62
N LEU A 164 -2.49 -4.76 -1.52
CA LEU A 164 -1.09 -5.20 -1.44
C LEU A 164 -0.66 -5.38 0.01
N PHE A 165 -0.04 -6.52 0.33
CA PHE A 165 0.39 -6.89 1.68
C PHE A 165 1.87 -7.29 1.74
N SER A 166 2.55 -7.00 2.84
CA SER A 166 3.93 -7.45 3.09
C SER A 166 4.05 -8.12 4.45
N ILE A 167 4.76 -9.23 4.50
CA ILE A 167 5.16 -9.92 5.72
C ILE A 167 6.58 -10.47 5.63
N GLY A 168 7.27 -10.56 6.76
CA GLY A 168 8.52 -11.30 6.86
C GLY A 168 8.95 -11.52 8.30
N PHE A 169 9.93 -12.40 8.45
CA PHE A 169 10.53 -12.75 9.75
C PHE A 169 11.97 -12.25 9.86
N SER A 170 12.37 -11.81 11.05
CA SER A 170 13.73 -11.39 11.37
C SER A 170 14.18 -10.28 10.41
N TYR A 171 15.24 -10.48 9.61
CA TYR A 171 15.67 -9.54 8.58
C TYR A 171 14.58 -9.24 7.54
N GLY A 172 13.75 -10.23 7.16
CA GLY A 172 12.60 -10.03 6.29
C GLY A 172 11.45 -9.27 6.97
N GLY A 173 11.37 -9.36 8.30
CA GLY A 173 10.48 -8.51 9.11
C GLY A 173 10.94 -7.05 9.11
N ALA A 174 12.25 -6.81 9.20
CA ALA A 174 12.83 -5.49 9.04
C ALA A 174 12.66 -4.94 7.60
N MET A 175 12.74 -5.80 6.58
CA MET A 175 12.44 -5.43 5.19
C MET A 175 10.96 -5.05 5.00
N SER A 176 10.04 -5.83 5.56
CA SER A 176 8.61 -5.51 5.56
C SER A 176 8.34 -4.19 6.30
N TYR A 177 8.96 -3.96 7.46
CA TYR A 177 8.91 -2.68 8.16
C TYR A 177 9.45 -1.51 7.32
N ALA A 178 10.55 -1.71 6.59
CA ALA A 178 11.09 -0.70 5.68
C ALA A 178 10.12 -0.34 4.55
N LEU A 179 9.36 -1.31 4.03
CA LEU A 179 8.27 -1.07 3.08
C LEU A 179 7.11 -0.30 3.73
N ALA A 180 6.75 -0.59 4.99
CA ALA A 180 5.76 0.21 5.72
C ALA A 180 6.20 1.68 5.83
N CYS A 181 7.49 1.96 6.04
CA CYS A 181 8.01 3.34 6.05
C CYS A 181 8.07 3.99 4.65
N ALA A 182 8.57 3.27 3.66
CA ALA A 182 8.93 3.82 2.34
C ALA A 182 7.78 3.77 1.32
N ARG A 183 6.78 2.92 1.56
CA ARG A 183 5.72 2.51 0.63
C ARG A 183 4.36 2.37 1.34
N ALA A 184 4.14 3.17 2.39
CA ALA A 184 2.84 3.34 3.05
C ALA A 184 1.67 3.64 2.08
N THR A 185 1.98 4.23 0.93
CA THR A 185 1.06 4.57 -0.16
C THR A 185 0.80 3.44 -1.18
N VAL A 186 1.51 2.31 -1.06
CA VAL A 186 1.42 1.18 -1.99
C VAL A 186 0.90 -0.07 -1.27
N PHE A 187 1.41 -0.34 -0.07
CA PHE A 187 0.93 -1.45 0.75
C PHE A 187 -0.29 -1.03 1.58
N ARG A 188 -1.34 -1.85 1.57
CA ARG A 188 -2.54 -1.67 2.39
C ARG A 188 -2.26 -1.94 3.86
N ALA A 189 -1.47 -2.98 4.12
CA ALA A 189 -1.05 -3.39 5.46
C ALA A 189 0.28 -4.16 5.46
N VAL A 190 0.98 -4.13 6.58
CA VAL A 190 2.26 -4.81 6.80
C VAL A 190 2.28 -5.56 8.12
N VAL A 191 2.87 -6.76 8.13
CA VAL A 191 3.23 -7.52 9.33
C VAL A 191 4.76 -7.62 9.44
N ALA A 192 5.30 -7.40 10.63
CA ALA A 192 6.72 -7.63 10.93
C ALA A 192 6.87 -8.61 12.09
N ILE A 193 7.41 -9.80 11.82
CA ILE A 193 7.66 -10.85 12.84
C ILE A 193 9.12 -10.75 13.29
N ALA A 194 9.34 -10.61 14.60
CA ALA A 194 10.67 -10.61 15.24
C ALA A 194 11.70 -9.66 14.57
N ALA A 195 11.23 -8.53 14.03
CA ALA A 195 12.08 -7.61 13.30
C ALA A 195 13.11 -6.94 14.23
N PRO A 196 14.43 -7.06 13.98
CA PRO A 196 15.47 -6.61 14.91
C PRO A 196 15.63 -5.09 15.00
N GLY A 197 14.97 -4.33 14.11
CA GLY A 197 15.02 -2.88 14.03
C GLY A 197 14.67 -2.38 12.64
N ALA A 198 14.77 -1.06 12.44
CA ALA A 198 14.65 -0.44 11.13
C ALA A 198 15.95 -0.63 10.34
N ILE A 199 15.82 -0.86 9.02
CA ILE A 199 16.95 -0.89 8.07
C ILE A 199 16.89 0.35 7.15
N SER A 200 17.88 0.48 6.26
CA SER A 200 17.87 1.51 5.22
C SER A 200 16.55 1.51 4.43
N GLY A 201 16.19 2.66 3.87
CA GLY A 201 14.88 2.88 3.24
C GLY A 201 13.80 3.36 4.20
N CYS A 202 13.86 3.04 5.50
CA CYS A 202 13.01 3.67 6.50
C CYS A 202 13.58 5.02 6.97
N SER A 203 13.35 6.09 6.22
CA SER A 203 13.69 7.47 6.62
C SER A 203 12.71 8.04 7.67
N GLY A 204 12.42 7.25 8.73
CA GLY A 204 11.45 7.59 9.77
C GLY A 204 10.01 7.74 9.27
N GLY A 205 9.65 7.04 8.17
CA GLY A 205 8.45 7.26 7.35
C GLY A 205 7.21 7.61 8.16
N THR A 206 6.60 8.76 7.84
CA THR A 206 5.57 9.44 8.66
C THR A 206 4.13 9.16 8.21
N GLN A 207 3.96 8.42 7.12
CA GLN A 207 2.65 8.14 6.53
C GLN A 207 1.93 7.02 7.28
N PRO A 208 0.59 7.07 7.40
CA PRO A 208 -0.18 6.03 8.04
C PRO A 208 -0.28 4.79 7.15
N ILE A 209 -0.12 3.61 7.74
CA ILE A 209 -0.35 2.30 7.12
C ILE A 209 -0.79 1.31 8.19
N ALA A 210 -1.70 0.39 7.86
CA ALA A 210 -2.11 -0.65 8.80
C ALA A 210 -0.90 -1.54 9.16
N TYR A 211 -0.56 -1.65 10.44
CA TYR A 211 0.66 -2.32 10.90
C TYR A 211 0.40 -3.35 11.99
N MET A 212 1.01 -4.53 11.88
CA MET A 212 1.02 -5.56 12.92
C MET A 212 2.45 -5.95 13.28
N GLY A 213 2.81 -5.81 14.55
CA GLY A 213 4.09 -6.29 15.09
C GLY A 213 3.88 -7.59 15.87
N ILE A 214 4.67 -8.62 15.57
CA ILE A 214 4.69 -9.92 16.27
C ILE A 214 6.08 -10.11 16.87
N HIS A 215 6.20 -10.44 18.16
CA HIS A 215 7.51 -10.46 18.83
C HIS A 215 7.55 -11.32 20.10
N GLY A 216 8.63 -12.08 20.31
CA GLY A 216 8.85 -12.84 21.53
C GLY A 216 9.34 -11.96 22.68
N VAL A 217 8.79 -12.13 23.89
CA VAL A 217 9.21 -11.35 25.07
C VAL A 217 10.65 -11.63 25.53
N SER A 218 11.22 -12.77 25.12
CA SER A 218 12.62 -13.15 25.38
C SER A 218 13.57 -12.86 24.20
N ASP A 219 13.06 -12.22 23.15
CA ASP A 219 13.84 -11.65 22.04
C ASP A 219 14.16 -10.15 22.31
N ASN A 220 14.69 -9.42 21.34
CA ASN A 220 14.86 -7.97 21.39
C ASN A 220 13.51 -7.21 21.28
N ILE A 221 12.57 -7.48 22.17
CA ILE A 221 11.23 -6.88 22.19
C ILE A 221 11.26 -5.35 22.29
N SER A 222 12.34 -4.76 22.81
CA SER A 222 12.56 -3.31 22.79
C SER A 222 12.56 -2.74 21.37
N ALA A 223 13.22 -3.42 20.41
CA ALA A 223 13.17 -3.03 19.01
C ALA A 223 11.75 -3.15 18.46
N GLY A 224 11.08 -4.30 18.66
CA GLY A 224 9.71 -4.54 18.20
C GLY A 224 8.71 -3.48 18.70
N ARG A 225 8.81 -3.07 19.97
CA ARG A 225 8.05 -1.96 20.56
C ARG A 225 8.32 -0.63 19.84
N GLY A 226 9.59 -0.29 19.58
CA GLY A 226 9.96 0.93 18.85
C GLY A 226 9.42 0.99 17.40
N LEU A 227 9.39 -0.16 16.71
CA LEU A 227 8.78 -0.28 15.39
C LEU A 227 7.25 -0.08 15.45
N ARG A 228 6.57 -0.72 16.40
CA ARG A 228 5.14 -0.52 16.69
C ARG A 228 4.84 0.96 17.00
N ASP A 229 5.61 1.58 17.88
CA ASP A 229 5.37 2.95 18.37
C ASP A 229 5.54 4.02 17.29
N THR A 230 6.22 3.68 16.19
CA THR A 230 6.24 4.52 14.98
C THR A 230 4.85 4.57 14.33
N PHE A 231 4.20 3.42 14.12
CA PHE A 231 2.86 3.39 13.52
C PHE A 231 1.75 3.76 14.50
N VAL A 232 1.91 3.55 15.81
CA VAL A 232 1.00 4.14 16.82
C VAL A 232 0.91 5.66 16.63
N ARG A 233 2.06 6.34 16.43
CA ARG A 233 2.09 7.79 16.14
C ARG A 233 1.55 8.11 14.74
N ASN A 234 2.07 7.48 13.68
CA ASN A 234 1.71 7.82 12.30
C ASN A 234 0.21 7.61 12.01
N ASN A 235 -0.39 6.57 12.59
CA ASN A 235 -1.80 6.25 12.40
C ASN A 235 -2.71 7.06 13.36
N GLY A 236 -2.16 7.94 14.19
CA GLY A 236 -2.91 8.74 15.16
C GLY A 236 -3.54 7.95 16.30
N CYS A 237 -3.03 6.74 16.59
CA CYS A 237 -3.55 5.89 17.66
C CYS A 237 -3.30 6.52 19.04
N THR A 238 -4.18 6.21 19.99
CA THR A 238 -3.94 6.52 21.40
C THR A 238 -2.78 5.66 21.91
N PRO A 239 -1.74 6.23 22.55
CA PRO A 239 -0.69 5.44 23.19
C PRO A 239 -1.26 4.56 24.30
N GLN A 240 -0.84 3.29 24.35
CA GLN A 240 -1.30 2.30 25.33
C GLN A 240 -0.15 1.44 25.83
N ASN A 241 -0.22 1.07 27.11
CA ASN A 241 0.61 0.02 27.70
C ASN A 241 -0.02 -1.34 27.36
N ALA A 242 0.23 -1.81 26.13
CA ALA A 242 -0.25 -3.12 25.69
C ALA A 242 0.31 -4.24 26.59
N PRO A 243 -0.52 -5.19 27.06
CA PRO A 243 -0.07 -6.31 27.88
C PRO A 243 0.90 -7.22 27.11
N GLU A 244 1.85 -7.79 27.84
CA GLU A 244 2.81 -8.77 27.33
C GLU A 244 2.81 -10.00 28.25
N PRO A 245 3.00 -11.21 27.71
CA PRO A 245 2.97 -12.44 28.49
C PRO A 245 4.17 -12.57 29.43
N ALA A 246 3.93 -13.12 30.63
CA ALA A 246 4.99 -13.41 31.58
C ALA A 246 5.84 -14.61 31.10
N PRO A 247 7.16 -14.65 31.38
CA PRO A 247 8.01 -15.78 31.05
C PRO A 247 7.45 -17.10 31.61
N GLY A 248 7.31 -18.11 30.75
CA GLY A 248 6.79 -19.43 31.10
C GLY A 248 5.27 -19.55 31.14
N SER A 249 4.52 -18.49 30.79
CA SER A 249 3.06 -18.52 30.65
C SER A 249 2.57 -19.35 29.45
N LYS A 250 3.41 -19.52 28.42
CA LYS A 250 3.13 -20.26 27.17
C LYS A 250 1.93 -19.73 26.39
N THR A 251 1.70 -18.42 26.46
CA THR A 251 0.61 -17.73 25.78
C THR A 251 1.13 -16.53 24.98
N HIS A 252 0.27 -16.01 24.11
CA HIS A 252 0.41 -14.71 23.48
C HIS A 252 -0.68 -13.74 23.95
N TYR A 253 -0.48 -12.46 23.67
CA TYR A 253 -1.54 -11.44 23.69
C TYR A 253 -1.78 -10.93 22.27
N LEU A 254 -2.97 -10.38 22.03
CA LEU A 254 -3.31 -9.64 20.81
C LEU A 254 -3.96 -8.32 21.21
N THR A 255 -3.24 -7.21 21.01
CA THR A 255 -3.70 -5.87 21.36
C THR A 255 -3.94 -5.05 20.10
N VAL A 256 -5.20 -4.68 19.84
CA VAL A 256 -5.57 -3.70 18.81
C VAL A 256 -5.58 -2.33 19.46
N TYR A 257 -4.75 -1.40 18.98
CA TYR A 257 -4.68 -0.05 19.50
C TYR A 257 -5.96 0.74 19.19
N SER A 258 -6.45 1.51 20.17
CA SER A 258 -7.64 2.35 20.02
C SER A 258 -7.30 3.76 19.53
N GLY A 259 -8.30 4.50 19.08
CA GLY A 259 -8.14 5.89 18.61
C GLY A 259 -7.42 6.05 17.27
N CYS A 260 -6.92 4.97 16.66
CA CYS A 260 -6.29 5.00 15.35
C CYS A 260 -7.25 5.59 14.28
N ARG A 261 -6.68 6.29 13.31
CA ARG A 261 -7.39 6.76 12.11
C ARG A 261 -8.08 5.58 11.42
N THR A 262 -9.35 5.75 11.07
CA THR A 262 -10.17 4.77 10.35
C THR A 262 -9.42 4.22 9.13
N GLY A 263 -9.35 2.90 9.01
CA GLY A 263 -8.63 2.20 7.94
C GLY A 263 -7.15 1.92 8.22
N TYR A 264 -6.57 2.44 9.31
CA TYR A 264 -5.15 2.30 9.66
C TYR A 264 -4.94 1.69 11.06
N PRO A 265 -5.44 0.46 11.34
CA PRO A 265 -5.25 -0.19 12.63
C PRO A 265 -3.76 -0.45 12.94
N VAL A 266 -3.41 -0.42 14.22
CA VAL A 266 -2.14 -0.94 14.73
C VAL A 266 -2.41 -2.11 15.67
N VAL A 267 -1.72 -3.22 15.45
CA VAL A 267 -1.85 -4.45 16.23
C VAL A 267 -0.50 -4.85 16.82
N TRP A 268 -0.48 -5.22 18.09
CA TRP A 268 0.69 -5.74 18.78
C TRP A 268 0.40 -7.15 19.31
N ALA A 269 1.22 -8.11 18.91
CA ALA A 269 1.06 -9.53 19.25
C ALA A 269 2.33 -10.10 19.90
N PRO A 270 2.56 -9.81 21.19
CA PRO A 270 3.69 -10.33 21.93
C PRO A 270 3.42 -11.76 22.45
N PHE A 271 4.44 -12.63 22.46
CA PHE A 271 4.31 -14.04 22.88
C PHE A 271 5.41 -14.50 23.86
N ASP A 272 5.11 -15.50 24.68
CA ASP A 272 6.08 -16.16 25.59
C ASP A 272 7.05 -17.05 24.80
N GLY A 273 8.08 -16.42 24.24
CA GLY A 273 9.09 -17.08 23.43
C GLY A 273 10.22 -16.13 23.02
N GLY A 274 11.10 -16.64 22.16
CA GLY A 274 12.28 -15.94 21.66
C GLY A 274 12.15 -15.52 20.20
N HIS A 275 13.27 -15.56 19.48
CA HIS A 275 13.37 -15.21 18.06
C HIS A 275 12.77 -16.31 17.16
N GLN A 276 11.44 -16.31 17.03
CA GLN A 276 10.66 -17.38 16.39
C GLN A 276 9.73 -16.84 15.31
N GLN A 277 9.54 -17.60 14.22
CA GLN A 277 8.72 -17.15 13.09
C GLN A 277 7.29 -17.67 13.10
N GLY A 278 7.05 -18.81 13.77
CA GLY A 278 5.76 -19.48 13.90
C GLY A 278 5.55 -20.05 15.31
N PRO A 279 5.41 -19.18 16.34
CA PRO A 279 5.35 -19.57 17.74
C PRO A 279 4.08 -20.39 18.09
N VAL A 280 4.21 -21.33 19.02
CA VAL A 280 3.11 -22.24 19.38
C VAL A 280 2.76 -22.16 20.86
N ASP A 281 1.55 -21.70 21.16
CA ASP A 281 0.99 -21.65 22.52
C ASP A 281 0.97 -23.05 23.19
N GLY A 282 1.00 -23.05 24.52
CA GLY A 282 1.10 -24.26 25.34
C GLY A 282 2.50 -24.89 25.39
N CYS A 283 3.48 -24.36 24.65
CA CYS A 283 4.88 -24.82 24.69
C CYS A 283 5.89 -23.66 24.62
N THR A 284 6.76 -23.57 25.62
CA THR A 284 7.86 -22.61 25.64
C THR A 284 8.87 -22.93 24.54
N GLY A 285 9.09 -21.99 23.61
CA GLY A 285 10.09 -22.13 22.55
C GLY A 285 9.75 -23.15 21.43
N CYS A 286 8.53 -23.68 21.38
CA CYS A 286 8.09 -24.48 20.24
C CYS A 286 7.85 -23.59 19.01
N GLU A 287 8.34 -24.03 17.86
CA GLU A 287 8.06 -23.43 16.55
C GLU A 287 7.50 -24.52 15.61
N SER A 288 6.38 -24.24 14.96
CA SER A 288 5.81 -25.08 13.89
C SER A 288 4.77 -24.26 13.16
N GLY A 289 5.00 -24.05 11.87
CA GLY A 289 4.10 -23.27 11.04
C GLY A 289 2.70 -23.87 10.95
N ALA A 290 2.58 -25.20 10.89
CA ALA A 290 1.30 -25.90 10.89
C ALA A 290 0.49 -25.64 12.18
N ARG A 291 1.17 -25.55 13.34
CA ARG A 291 0.54 -25.39 14.66
C ARG A 291 0.44 -23.95 15.17
N SER A 292 1.19 -23.03 14.59
CA SER A 292 1.24 -21.62 15.02
C SER A 292 -0.13 -20.94 14.95
N TRP A 293 -0.41 -20.07 15.93
CA TRP A 293 -1.63 -19.26 15.99
C TRP A 293 -1.57 -18.04 15.06
N ASP A 294 -0.36 -17.54 14.79
CA ASP A 294 -0.14 -16.26 14.11
C ASP A 294 -0.71 -16.21 12.70
N LYS A 295 -0.55 -17.26 11.88
CA LYS A 295 -1.05 -17.29 10.48
C LYS A 295 -2.54 -16.95 10.36
N ALA A 296 -3.35 -17.36 11.35
CA ALA A 296 -4.78 -17.09 11.37
C ALA A 296 -5.06 -15.62 11.70
N GLU A 297 -4.36 -15.06 12.70
CA GLU A 297 -4.49 -13.64 13.09
C GLU A 297 -3.88 -12.68 12.04
N ILE A 298 -2.77 -13.07 11.41
CA ILE A 298 -2.17 -12.41 10.24
C ILE A 298 -3.17 -12.36 9.08
N TRP A 299 -3.75 -13.51 8.72
CA TRP A 299 -4.70 -13.55 7.61
C TRP A 299 -5.97 -12.76 7.92
N LYS A 300 -6.48 -12.83 9.14
CA LYS A 300 -7.59 -12.00 9.62
C LYS A 300 -7.23 -10.51 9.57
N PHE A 301 -6.00 -10.14 9.91
CA PHE A 301 -5.51 -8.76 9.83
C PHE A 301 -5.40 -8.24 8.39
N PHE A 302 -5.01 -9.06 7.42
CA PHE A 302 -4.99 -8.67 6.00
C PHE A 302 -6.37 -8.74 5.32
N SER A 303 -7.19 -9.74 5.64
CA SER A 303 -8.51 -9.96 5.03
C SER A 303 -9.63 -9.10 5.60
N GLN A 304 -9.40 -8.35 6.68
CA GLN A 304 -10.36 -7.36 7.20
C GLN A 304 -10.63 -6.21 6.21
N PHE A 305 -9.74 -6.00 5.24
CA PHE A 305 -9.86 -4.89 4.29
C PHE A 305 -10.69 -5.27 3.07
N GLY A 306 -11.64 -4.39 2.72
CA GLY A 306 -12.47 -4.53 1.52
C GLY A 306 -11.93 -3.71 0.34
N GLY A 307 -12.29 -4.08 -0.88
CA GLY A 307 -11.88 -3.38 -2.13
C GLY A 307 -12.41 -1.94 -2.29
N SER A 308 -13.21 -1.45 -1.34
CA SER A 308 -13.68 -0.06 -1.24
C SER A 308 -13.22 0.66 0.03
N ASP A 309 -12.34 0.06 0.83
CA ASP A 309 -11.72 0.79 1.93
C ASP A 309 -10.94 2.00 1.39
N PRO A 310 -10.88 3.12 2.12
CA PRO A 310 -10.13 4.28 1.69
C PRO A 310 -8.66 3.91 1.52
N ASN A 311 -8.24 3.86 0.25
CA ASN A 311 -6.88 3.62 -0.18
C ASN A 311 -5.91 4.49 0.64
N PRO A 312 -4.74 3.98 1.05
CA PRO A 312 -3.62 4.88 1.22
C PRO A 312 -3.38 5.52 -0.17
N PRO A 313 -3.34 6.86 -0.31
CA PRO A 313 -3.28 7.49 -1.62
C PRO A 313 -1.97 7.11 -2.31
N THR A 314 -2.04 6.38 -3.41
CA THR A 314 -0.88 6.03 -4.24
C THR A 314 -0.19 7.31 -4.69
N SER A 315 0.91 7.66 -4.04
CA SER A 315 1.78 8.72 -4.53
C SER A 315 2.61 8.15 -5.68
N PRO A 316 2.48 8.66 -6.91
CA PRO A 316 3.25 8.17 -8.06
C PRO A 316 4.73 8.59 -8.00
N VAL A 317 5.15 9.35 -6.98
CA VAL A 317 6.51 9.86 -6.80
C VAL A 317 7.15 9.32 -5.53
N GLN A 318 8.40 8.88 -5.64
CA GLN A 318 9.23 8.46 -4.52
C GLN A 318 10.13 9.60 -4.06
N VAL A 319 10.04 9.96 -2.77
CA VAL A 319 10.94 10.94 -2.14
C VAL A 319 12.38 10.41 -2.18
N GLY A 320 13.33 11.27 -2.57
CA GLY A 320 14.76 10.94 -2.69
C GLY A 320 15.16 10.25 -4.00
N VAL A 321 14.23 10.06 -4.94
CA VAL A 321 14.54 9.63 -6.32
C VAL A 321 14.47 10.82 -7.27
N ASN A 322 15.40 10.87 -8.22
CA ASN A 322 15.41 11.86 -9.29
C ASN A 322 14.63 11.34 -10.50
N TYR A 323 13.87 12.24 -11.12
CA TYR A 323 13.03 11.96 -12.29
C TYR A 323 13.24 13.01 -13.37
N SER A 324 13.27 12.59 -14.63
CA SER A 324 12.91 13.45 -15.76
C SER A 324 11.39 13.50 -15.88
N LEU A 325 10.83 14.70 -16.02
CA LEU A 325 9.39 14.93 -16.24
C LEU A 325 9.14 15.06 -17.74
N VAL A 326 8.80 13.97 -18.43
CA VAL A 326 8.73 13.95 -19.90
C VAL A 326 7.29 14.21 -20.37
N ALA A 327 7.05 15.35 -21.02
CA ALA A 327 5.71 15.74 -21.47
C ALA A 327 5.17 14.76 -22.53
N ALA A 328 3.98 14.21 -22.28
CA ALA A 328 3.47 13.06 -23.03
C ALA A 328 3.09 13.36 -24.49
N HIS A 329 2.90 14.64 -24.86
CA HIS A 329 2.59 15.06 -26.22
C HIS A 329 3.83 15.29 -27.09
N SER A 330 4.97 15.70 -26.50
CA SER A 330 6.19 16.07 -27.22
C SER A 330 7.34 15.09 -27.05
N GLY A 331 7.31 14.25 -26.00
CA GLY A 331 8.42 13.37 -25.63
C GLY A 331 9.63 14.11 -25.05
N LYS A 332 9.48 15.38 -24.68
CA LYS A 332 10.56 16.25 -24.17
C LYS A 332 10.52 16.41 -22.66
N SER A 333 11.69 16.50 -22.04
CA SER A 333 11.83 16.72 -20.60
C SER A 333 11.53 18.17 -20.22
N ALA A 334 10.94 18.37 -19.04
CA ALA A 334 11.04 19.64 -18.32
C ALA A 334 12.52 19.95 -18.02
N ASP A 335 12.89 21.21 -18.13
CA ASP A 335 14.29 21.67 -18.13
C ASP A 335 14.36 23.07 -17.49
N ILE A 336 15.30 23.28 -16.56
CA ILE A 336 15.64 24.62 -16.06
C ILE A 336 16.53 25.32 -17.07
N ASN A 337 15.98 26.37 -17.70
CA ASN A 337 16.57 27.06 -18.84
C ASN A 337 18.04 27.45 -18.62
N GLY A 338 18.89 27.05 -19.57
CA GLY A 338 20.33 27.31 -19.56
C GLY A 338 21.09 26.62 -18.41
N ALA A 339 20.50 25.60 -17.78
CA ALA A 339 21.01 24.97 -16.55
C ALA A 339 21.31 25.97 -15.42
N SER A 340 20.62 27.12 -15.40
CA SER A 340 20.86 28.19 -14.45
C SER A 340 20.66 27.72 -13.00
N THR A 341 21.50 28.18 -12.09
CA THR A 341 21.33 27.98 -10.63
C THR A 341 20.70 29.19 -9.94
N ALA A 342 20.34 30.23 -10.70
CA ALA A 342 19.72 31.44 -10.16
C ALA A 342 18.21 31.28 -9.93
N ALA A 343 17.72 31.89 -8.85
CA ALA A 343 16.29 32.09 -8.61
C ALA A 343 15.66 32.90 -9.76
N GLY A 344 14.42 32.56 -10.13
CA GLY A 344 13.71 33.17 -11.25
C GLY A 344 14.01 32.56 -12.62
N ALA A 345 14.94 31.60 -12.74
CA ALA A 345 15.12 30.88 -14.00
C ALA A 345 13.85 30.09 -14.35
N THR A 346 13.42 30.19 -15.61
CA THR A 346 12.17 29.62 -16.12
C THR A 346 12.27 28.11 -16.35
N LEU A 347 11.16 27.42 -16.06
CA LEU A 347 10.95 26.05 -16.50
C LEU A 347 10.50 26.06 -17.97
N ILE A 348 11.22 25.32 -18.81
CA ILE A 348 10.92 25.10 -20.22
C ILE A 348 10.82 23.60 -20.49
N GLN A 349 10.39 23.20 -21.70
CA GLN A 349 10.71 21.87 -22.21
C GLN A 349 11.97 21.95 -23.08
N TRP A 350 12.75 20.87 -23.07
CA TRP A 350 13.88 20.69 -23.97
C TRP A 350 14.05 19.21 -24.35
N SER A 351 14.65 18.97 -25.52
CA SER A 351 15.04 17.65 -25.99
C SER A 351 15.84 16.89 -24.92
N SER A 352 15.38 15.71 -24.54
CA SER A 352 15.89 14.98 -23.38
C SER A 352 17.35 14.56 -23.58
N HIS A 353 18.24 15.04 -22.72
CA HIS A 353 19.68 14.74 -22.75
C HIS A 353 20.25 14.35 -21.37
N ASN A 354 19.37 14.04 -20.41
CA ASN A 354 19.70 13.51 -19.07
C ASN A 354 20.74 14.32 -18.29
N ALA A 355 20.76 15.65 -18.47
CA ALA A 355 21.59 16.53 -17.65
C ALA A 355 20.85 16.89 -16.35
N ALA A 356 21.60 17.27 -15.31
CA ALA A 356 21.04 17.49 -13.97
C ALA A 356 19.98 18.62 -13.88
N ASN A 357 19.91 19.53 -14.87
CA ASN A 357 18.86 20.56 -14.99
C ASN A 357 17.53 20.04 -15.58
N GLN A 358 17.50 18.79 -16.07
CA GLN A 358 16.29 18.05 -16.48
C GLN A 358 15.83 17.03 -15.42
N GLN A 359 16.51 16.98 -14.28
CA GLN A 359 16.30 15.98 -13.24
C GLN A 359 15.75 16.65 -11.97
N PHE A 360 14.67 16.09 -11.43
CA PHE A 360 13.95 16.65 -10.30
C PHE A 360 13.67 15.61 -9.23
N ASP A 361 13.83 15.97 -7.96
CA ASP A 361 13.40 15.16 -6.82
C ASP A 361 12.18 15.78 -6.12
N PHE A 362 11.35 14.92 -5.52
CA PHE A 362 10.11 15.34 -4.86
C PHE A 362 10.32 15.38 -3.34
N LEU A 363 10.17 16.56 -2.75
CA LEU A 363 10.20 16.79 -1.31
C LEU A 363 8.78 16.81 -0.76
N ALA A 364 8.51 16.07 0.31
CA ALA A 364 7.19 16.06 0.91
C ALA A 364 6.84 17.41 1.57
N SER A 365 5.56 17.76 1.50
CA SER A 365 4.91 18.85 2.22
C SER A 365 3.63 18.31 2.88
N ALA A 366 2.94 19.12 3.70
CA ALA A 366 1.71 18.71 4.36
C ALA A 366 0.59 18.32 3.36
N ASP A 367 -0.37 17.52 3.85
CA ASP A 367 -1.61 17.14 3.14
C ASP A 367 -1.43 16.39 1.80
N GLY A 368 -0.30 15.70 1.62
CA GLY A 368 0.00 14.91 0.42
C GLY A 368 0.46 15.75 -0.79
N TYR A 369 0.91 16.99 -0.53
CA TYR A 369 1.55 17.84 -1.53
C TYR A 369 3.08 17.64 -1.53
N TYR A 370 3.71 18.05 -2.62
CA TYR A 370 5.15 17.96 -2.82
C TYR A 370 5.73 19.28 -3.34
N ARG A 371 6.94 19.62 -2.92
CA ARG A 371 7.79 20.56 -3.66
C ARG A 371 8.62 19.77 -4.66
N ILE A 372 8.80 20.32 -5.85
CA ILE A 372 9.59 19.71 -6.92
C ILE A 372 10.91 20.47 -6.98
N ARG A 373 12.02 19.81 -6.68
CA ARG A 373 13.35 20.43 -6.59
C ARG A 373 14.21 20.04 -7.79
N ALA A 374 14.87 21.00 -8.42
CA ALA A 374 15.82 20.74 -9.50
C ALA A 374 17.15 20.23 -8.93
N ARG A 375 17.66 19.10 -9.44
CA ARG A 375 18.83 18.39 -8.89
C ARG A 375 20.11 19.22 -8.91
N HIS A 376 20.31 20.04 -9.94
CA HIS A 376 21.54 20.83 -10.14
C HIS A 376 21.63 22.10 -9.28
N SER A 377 20.49 22.75 -9.00
CA SER A 377 20.44 24.03 -8.29
C SER A 377 20.00 23.90 -6.83
N GLY A 378 19.27 22.82 -6.49
CA GLY A 378 18.62 22.66 -5.18
C GLY A 378 17.40 23.57 -4.96
N LEU A 379 17.00 24.35 -5.97
CA LEU A 379 15.85 25.25 -5.94
C LEU A 379 14.55 24.54 -6.33
N VAL A 380 13.39 25.04 -5.88
CA VAL A 380 12.08 24.40 -6.07
C VAL A 380 11.19 25.13 -7.07
N LEU A 381 10.34 24.40 -7.78
CA LEU A 381 9.41 24.93 -8.78
C LEU A 381 8.25 25.70 -8.13
N GLN A 382 8.10 26.96 -8.53
CA GLN A 382 7.09 27.90 -8.04
C GLN A 382 6.31 28.54 -9.20
N VAL A 383 4.99 28.66 -9.05
CA VAL A 383 4.16 29.45 -9.98
C VAL A 383 4.34 30.95 -9.74
N ALA A 384 4.47 31.74 -10.80
CA ALA A 384 4.69 33.19 -10.70
C ALA A 384 3.47 33.97 -10.17
N SER A 385 2.25 33.46 -10.35
CA SER A 385 1.01 33.98 -9.76
C SER A 385 -0.05 32.87 -9.74
N SER A 386 -1.31 33.17 -9.38
CA SER A 386 -2.45 32.26 -9.53
C SER A 386 -3.14 32.33 -10.90
N ALA A 387 -2.67 33.19 -11.83
CA ALA A 387 -3.30 33.38 -13.13
C ALA A 387 -3.01 32.22 -14.10
N SER A 388 -3.98 31.93 -14.97
CA SER A 388 -3.79 31.01 -16.09
C SER A 388 -2.74 31.55 -17.07
N GLY A 389 -1.84 30.68 -17.52
CA GLY A 389 -0.70 31.06 -18.37
C GLY A 389 0.46 31.74 -17.63
N ALA A 390 0.44 31.79 -16.30
CA ALA A 390 1.60 32.22 -15.50
C ALA A 390 2.73 31.20 -15.59
N ASP A 391 3.96 31.69 -15.72
CA ASP A 391 5.16 30.86 -15.84
C ASP A 391 5.50 30.14 -14.52
N ILE A 392 6.22 29.03 -14.66
CA ILE A 392 6.84 28.31 -13.54
C ILE A 392 8.33 28.64 -13.54
N THR A 393 8.87 28.99 -12.37
CA THR A 393 10.30 29.32 -12.18
C THR A 393 10.86 28.52 -11.02
N GLN A 394 12.18 28.31 -10.98
CA GLN A 394 12.83 27.81 -9.76
C GLN A 394 13.04 28.96 -8.77
N GLN A 395 12.81 28.71 -7.48
CA GLN A 395 12.91 29.68 -6.39
C GLN A 395 13.54 29.04 -5.14
N PRO A 396 14.05 29.84 -4.18
CA PRO A 396 14.44 29.34 -2.87
C PRO A 396 13.28 28.63 -2.18
N ASP A 397 13.57 27.50 -1.54
CA ASP A 397 12.55 26.71 -0.87
C ASP A 397 12.02 27.41 0.39
N THR A 398 10.71 27.66 0.41
CA THR A 398 9.98 28.32 1.50
C THR A 398 8.78 27.50 1.99
N ASP A 399 8.51 26.35 1.38
CA ASP A 399 7.28 25.56 1.53
C ASP A 399 5.96 26.35 1.37
N ALA A 400 6.01 27.47 0.64
CA ALA A 400 4.82 28.25 0.30
C ALA A 400 3.85 27.44 -0.58
N THR A 401 2.55 27.73 -0.49
CA THR A 401 1.52 27.02 -1.29
C THR A 401 1.70 27.18 -2.80
N THR A 402 2.39 28.23 -3.26
CA THR A 402 2.79 28.42 -4.67
C THR A 402 3.93 27.49 -5.12
N GLN A 403 4.64 26.85 -4.19
CA GLN A 403 5.69 25.85 -4.41
C GLN A 403 5.19 24.41 -4.23
N GLN A 404 3.95 24.23 -3.76
CA GLN A 404 3.37 22.93 -3.44
C GLN A 404 2.51 22.40 -4.59
N TRP A 405 2.76 21.15 -4.97
CA TRP A 405 2.15 20.46 -6.10
C TRP A 405 1.50 19.15 -5.63
N LYS A 406 0.23 18.97 -5.95
CA LYS A 406 -0.43 17.67 -5.83
C LYS A 406 -0.06 16.85 -7.06
N VAL A 407 0.67 15.76 -6.85
CA VAL A 407 0.94 14.79 -7.90
C VAL A 407 -0.23 13.81 -7.96
N THR A 408 -0.88 13.71 -9.12
CA THR A 408 -2.01 12.79 -9.33
C THR A 408 -1.66 11.81 -10.44
N ASP A 409 -1.66 10.52 -10.13
CA ASP A 409 -1.41 9.45 -11.09
C ASP A 409 -2.44 9.50 -12.23
N GLN A 410 -1.99 9.18 -13.44
CA GLN A 410 -2.80 9.06 -14.66
C GLN A 410 -2.67 7.66 -15.29
N GLY A 411 -1.97 6.73 -14.62
CA GLY A 411 -1.66 5.39 -15.09
C GLY A 411 -0.46 5.35 -16.04
N GLY A 412 0.16 4.17 -16.14
CA GLY A 412 1.24 3.92 -17.10
C GLY A 412 2.49 4.79 -16.91
N GLY A 413 2.76 5.24 -15.67
CA GLY A 413 3.91 6.10 -15.32
C GLY A 413 3.68 7.60 -15.50
N ALA A 414 2.52 8.01 -16.02
CA ALA A 414 2.20 9.42 -16.27
C ALA A 414 1.53 10.07 -15.06
N VAL A 415 1.84 11.34 -14.80
CA VAL A 415 1.22 12.14 -13.74
C VAL A 415 0.72 13.48 -14.26
N THR A 416 -0.26 14.05 -13.55
CA THR A 416 -0.58 15.49 -13.59
C THR A 416 -0.06 16.16 -12.32
N LEU A 417 0.40 17.40 -12.44
CA LEU A 417 0.96 18.20 -11.35
C LEU A 417 0.09 19.44 -11.16
N VAL A 418 -0.68 19.49 -10.07
CA VAL A 418 -1.62 20.60 -9.79
C VAL A 418 -1.12 21.46 -8.65
N ASN A 419 -0.95 22.76 -8.88
CA ASN A 419 -0.45 23.69 -7.86
C ASN A 419 -1.48 23.95 -6.75
N ARG A 420 -1.05 23.96 -5.49
CA ARG A 420 -1.94 24.12 -4.32
C ARG A 420 -2.56 25.51 -4.24
N ALA A 421 -1.84 26.56 -4.63
CA ALA A 421 -2.33 27.94 -4.51
C ALA A 421 -3.33 28.33 -5.62
N SER A 422 -3.17 27.80 -6.83
CA SER A 422 -4.01 28.17 -7.99
C SER A 422 -5.06 27.12 -8.35
N GLY A 423 -4.85 25.84 -8.00
CA GLY A 423 -5.65 24.72 -8.51
C GLY A 423 -5.41 24.42 -10.00
N LEU A 424 -4.41 25.04 -10.62
CA LEU A 424 -4.08 24.89 -12.04
C LEU A 424 -3.00 23.81 -12.25
N ALA A 425 -3.06 23.14 -13.39
CA ALA A 425 -2.13 22.09 -13.78
C ALA A 425 -0.88 22.65 -14.47
N MET A 426 0.28 22.04 -14.23
CA MET A 426 1.48 22.26 -15.04
C MET A 426 1.19 21.92 -16.51
N ASP A 427 1.54 22.83 -17.42
CA ASP A 427 1.13 22.83 -18.82
C ASP A 427 2.28 23.27 -19.72
N VAL A 428 2.66 22.43 -20.69
CA VAL A 428 3.55 22.86 -21.79
C VAL A 428 2.74 23.78 -22.71
N TRP A 429 3.07 25.08 -22.67
CA TRP A 429 2.19 26.13 -23.17
C TRP A 429 1.83 25.95 -24.64
N GLY A 430 0.53 26.01 -24.92
CA GLY A 430 -0.01 25.84 -26.28
C GLY A 430 0.23 24.46 -26.89
N ALA A 431 0.53 23.44 -26.08
CA ALA A 431 0.94 22.10 -26.50
C ALA A 431 2.11 22.10 -27.51
N SER A 432 3.01 23.09 -27.41
CA SER A 432 4.17 23.22 -28.30
C SER A 432 5.07 21.98 -28.24
N THR A 433 5.72 21.64 -29.35
CA THR A 433 6.76 20.60 -29.45
C THR A 433 8.17 21.19 -29.63
N ALA A 434 8.29 22.52 -29.67
CA ALA A 434 9.56 23.22 -29.83
C ALA A 434 10.42 23.18 -28.56
N ASP A 435 11.74 23.13 -28.73
CA ASP A 435 12.70 23.36 -27.65
C ASP A 435 12.63 24.81 -27.17
N GLY A 436 12.77 25.02 -25.86
CA GLY A 436 12.62 26.35 -25.26
C GLY A 436 11.18 26.81 -25.08
N ALA A 437 10.18 25.99 -25.43
CA ALA A 437 8.79 26.30 -25.12
C ALA A 437 8.57 26.32 -23.59
N ARG A 438 7.98 27.40 -23.08
CA ARG A 438 7.75 27.60 -21.64
C ARG A 438 6.81 26.53 -21.06
N ILE A 439 7.10 26.11 -19.83
CA ILE A 439 6.15 25.37 -19.01
C ILE A 439 5.53 26.34 -18.01
N SER A 440 4.20 26.37 -18.03
CA SER A 440 3.36 27.32 -17.31
C SER A 440 2.29 26.56 -16.53
N GLN A 441 1.31 27.26 -15.95
CA GLN A 441 0.09 26.62 -15.44
C GLN A 441 -1.13 26.95 -16.30
N TYR A 442 -2.05 25.99 -16.45
CA TYR A 442 -3.33 26.21 -17.12
C TYR A 442 -4.47 25.46 -16.43
N ALA A 443 -5.71 25.74 -16.82
CA ALA A 443 -6.88 25.00 -16.34
C ALA A 443 -6.69 23.49 -16.58
N PRO A 444 -6.91 22.62 -15.57
CA PRO A 444 -6.82 21.17 -15.76
C PRO A 444 -7.77 20.71 -16.86
N SER A 445 -7.19 20.20 -17.95
CA SER A 445 -7.91 19.84 -19.18
C SER A 445 -7.86 18.34 -19.47
N GLY A 446 -6.94 17.61 -18.83
CA GLY A 446 -6.66 16.20 -19.11
C GLY A 446 -5.87 15.98 -20.41
N ASN A 447 -5.52 17.04 -21.14
CA ASN A 447 -4.74 16.97 -22.37
C ASN A 447 -3.31 16.44 -22.14
N THR A 448 -2.70 15.89 -23.18
CA THR A 448 -1.37 15.24 -23.11
C THR A 448 -0.23 16.22 -22.82
N ASN A 449 -0.40 17.52 -23.06
CA ASN A 449 0.56 18.57 -22.70
C ASN A 449 0.55 18.95 -21.19
N GLN A 450 -0.38 18.38 -20.41
CA GLN A 450 -0.44 18.47 -18.95
C GLN A 450 -0.07 17.14 -18.26
N ARG A 451 0.27 16.10 -19.04
CA ARG A 451 0.67 14.78 -18.53
C ARG A 451 2.18 14.62 -18.69
N PHE A 452 2.86 14.26 -17.61
CA PHE A 452 4.30 14.07 -17.59
C PHE A 452 4.62 12.62 -17.20
N GLN A 453 5.33 11.91 -18.07
CA GLN A 453 5.89 10.59 -17.79
C GLN A 453 7.06 10.73 -16.82
N LEU A 454 7.00 10.01 -15.69
CA LEU A 454 8.06 9.99 -14.69
C LEU A 454 9.13 8.96 -15.06
N GLN A 455 10.23 9.44 -15.66
CA GLN A 455 11.37 8.59 -16.00
C GLN A 455 12.46 8.73 -14.92
N ARG A 456 12.80 7.64 -14.21
CA ARG A 456 13.92 7.65 -13.23
C ARG A 456 15.24 8.03 -13.92
N ALA A 457 16.07 8.86 -13.28
CA ALA A 457 17.21 9.56 -13.90
C ALA A 457 18.51 9.58 -13.07
#